data_AF-A0A966TUT7-F1
#
_entry.id   AF-A0A966TUT7-F1
#
_cell.length_a   1.000
_cell.length_b   1.000
_cell.length_c   1.000
_cell.angle_alpha   90.00
_cell.angle_beta   90.00
_cell.angle_gamma   90.00
#
_symmetry.space_group_name_H-M   'P 1'
#
loop_
_entity.id
_entity.type
_entity.pdbx_description
1 polymer ?
#
loop_
_entity_poly.entity_id
_entity_poly.type
_entity_poly.pdbx_seq_one_letter_code
_entity_poly.pdbx_strand_id
1 'polypeptide(L)'
;MAAQSTGTVAIANSFGFTEEHYDGPAGKGAGHMLASVKKSPFYPDGYYLHRSFWIGRNGLIEQHPQVVVAFLMAQQEAVAALTAMDAGAVSQLVKDYWKLDAAQGAKVVKDDVLFSRGWAWPTENDARAVLETSKFMAGNKVIDKPLQWSQVKDAFSRTAPLIRQAYERLGSKQSPSEFNRTDVADLRGRPVWEMDKWSDRS
;
A
#
# COMPACT_ATOMS: atom_id res chain seq x y z
N MET A 1 24.98 1.11 -1.14
CA MET A 1 24.20 0.98 -2.39
C MET A 1 24.94 1.68 -3.53
N ALA A 2 24.81 1.24 -4.78
CA ALA A 2 25.57 1.77 -5.94
C ALA A 2 25.48 3.30 -6.15
N ALA A 3 24.44 3.96 -5.63
CA ALA A 3 24.31 5.41 -5.66
C ALA A 3 25.28 6.16 -4.71
N GLN A 4 25.61 5.59 -3.55
CA GLN A 4 26.57 6.22 -2.63
C GLN A 4 27.99 6.20 -3.19
N SER A 5 28.35 5.16 -3.95
CA SER A 5 29.66 5.08 -4.63
C SER A 5 29.85 6.12 -5.73
N THR A 6 28.78 6.79 -6.20
CA THR A 6 28.86 7.89 -7.15
C THR A 6 28.75 9.28 -6.50
N GLY A 7 28.78 9.35 -5.16
CA GLY A 7 28.59 10.61 -4.42
C GLY A 7 27.14 11.12 -4.41
N THR A 8 26.18 10.30 -4.85
CA THR A 8 24.76 10.64 -4.80
C THR A 8 24.27 10.58 -3.35
N VAL A 9 23.67 11.68 -2.89
CA VAL A 9 23.14 11.82 -1.54
C VAL A 9 21.62 11.96 -1.56
N ALA A 10 20.96 11.45 -0.52
CA ALA A 10 19.53 11.62 -0.35
C ALA A 10 19.23 13.00 0.27
N ILE A 11 18.23 13.69 -0.27
CA ILE A 11 17.80 15.02 0.17
C ILE A 11 16.40 14.98 0.82
N ALA A 12 15.51 14.12 0.32
CA ALA A 12 14.23 13.83 0.94
C ALA A 12 13.76 12.44 0.51
N ASN A 13 12.93 11.79 1.32
CA ASN A 13 12.31 10.52 0.99
C ASN A 13 10.89 10.68 0.44
N SER A 14 10.35 9.59 -0.12
CA SER A 14 9.02 9.55 -0.71
C SER A 14 7.89 9.82 0.30
N PHE A 15 8.13 9.59 1.60
CA PHE A 15 7.20 9.89 2.69
C PHE A 15 7.11 11.40 3.00
N GLY A 16 7.98 12.21 2.39
CA GLY A 16 7.96 13.66 2.49
C GLY A 16 8.80 14.24 3.62
N PHE A 17 9.72 13.44 4.18
CA PHE A 17 10.68 13.92 5.18
C PHE A 17 12.04 14.21 4.53
N THR A 18 12.73 15.22 5.07
CA THR A 18 14.10 15.56 4.67
C THR A 18 15.08 14.47 5.11
N GLU A 19 16.19 14.37 4.39
CA GLU A 19 17.32 13.47 4.68
C GLU A 19 18.56 14.27 5.08
N GLU A 20 19.65 13.59 5.47
CA GLU A 20 20.84 14.20 6.10
C GLU A 20 21.43 15.40 5.34
N HIS A 21 21.36 15.38 4.01
CA HIS A 21 21.96 16.39 3.15
C HIS A 21 21.00 17.53 2.74
N TYR A 22 19.78 17.57 3.29
CA TYR A 22 18.84 18.64 3.00
C TYR A 22 19.31 19.98 3.58
N ASP A 23 19.27 21.03 2.76
CA ASP A 23 19.48 22.42 3.15
C ASP A 23 18.44 23.28 2.42
N GLY A 24 17.43 23.77 3.15
CA GLY A 24 16.29 24.45 2.54
C GLY A 24 15.26 24.97 3.54
N PRO A 25 14.09 25.46 3.04
CA PRO A 25 13.09 26.17 3.85
C PRO A 25 12.50 25.38 5.03
N ALA A 26 12.57 24.05 5.01
CA ALA A 26 12.11 23.20 6.12
C ALA A 26 13.12 23.11 7.28
N GLY A 27 14.33 23.67 7.14
CA GLY A 27 15.45 23.51 8.06
C GLY A 27 16.51 22.58 7.51
N LYS A 28 17.73 22.62 8.07
CA LYS A 28 18.85 21.77 7.63
C LYS A 28 18.79 20.38 8.28
N GLY A 29 19.18 19.36 7.53
CA GLY A 29 19.29 17.98 8.00
C GLY A 29 18.00 17.15 7.91
N ALA A 30 18.06 15.93 8.43
CA ALA A 30 16.99 14.93 8.29
C ALA A 30 15.80 15.15 9.24
N GLY A 31 14.64 14.62 8.88
CA GLY A 31 13.47 14.48 9.75
C GLY A 31 12.45 15.63 9.71
N HIS A 32 12.68 16.67 8.91
CA HIS A 32 11.70 17.75 8.72
C HIS A 32 10.65 17.34 7.70
N MET A 33 9.36 17.47 8.03
CA MET A 33 8.30 17.23 7.05
C MET A 33 8.22 18.40 6.08
N LEU A 34 8.36 18.11 4.78
CA LEU A 34 8.21 19.09 3.72
C LEU A 34 6.73 19.50 3.60
N ALA A 35 6.44 20.80 3.71
CA ALA A 35 5.07 21.31 3.65
C ALA A 35 4.30 20.91 2.37
N SER A 36 5.02 20.72 1.26
CA SER A 36 4.46 20.27 -0.02
C SER A 36 3.88 18.86 0.03
N VAL A 37 4.31 17.98 0.94
CA VAL A 37 3.76 16.61 1.01
C VAL A 37 2.27 16.60 1.32
N LYS A 38 1.79 17.60 2.08
CA LYS A 38 0.37 17.77 2.42
C LYS A 38 -0.52 18.09 1.21
N LYS A 39 0.08 18.50 0.09
CA LYS A 39 -0.62 18.74 -1.18
C LYS A 39 -0.70 17.50 -2.06
N SER A 40 0.00 16.42 -1.69
CA SER A 40 -0.02 15.17 -2.43
C SER A 40 -1.41 14.54 -2.38
N PRO A 41 -1.91 13.97 -3.49
CA PRO A 41 -3.12 13.16 -3.46
C PRO A 41 -2.97 11.92 -2.55
N PHE A 42 -1.73 11.57 -2.23
CA PHE A 42 -1.35 10.41 -1.44
C PHE A 42 -1.06 10.69 0.03
N TYR A 43 -1.19 11.94 0.49
CA TYR A 43 -1.04 12.26 1.91
C TYR A 43 -2.09 11.52 2.77
N PRO A 44 -1.74 10.91 3.93
CA PRO A 44 -0.47 11.05 4.66
C PRO A 44 0.69 10.13 4.28
N ASP A 45 0.52 9.17 3.36
CA ASP A 45 1.60 8.22 3.01
C ASP A 45 2.81 8.88 2.34
N GLY A 46 2.63 9.99 1.62
CA GLY A 46 3.76 10.72 1.04
C GLY A 46 3.48 11.32 -0.34
N TYR A 47 4.53 11.51 -1.13
CA TYR A 47 4.48 11.99 -2.52
C TYR A 47 4.14 10.91 -3.53
N TYR A 48 4.36 9.64 -3.16
CA TYR A 48 4.17 8.50 -4.04
C TYR A 48 3.77 7.28 -3.20
N LEU A 49 2.80 6.51 -3.70
CA LEU A 49 2.32 5.30 -3.05
C LEU A 49 2.95 4.05 -3.69
N HIS A 50 3.68 3.28 -2.89
CA HIS A 50 3.96 1.89 -3.21
C HIS A 50 2.82 1.03 -2.67
N ARG A 51 1.91 0.59 -3.54
CA ARG A 51 0.84 -0.37 -3.23
C ARG A 51 0.97 -1.59 -4.11
N SER A 52 1.09 -2.76 -3.47
CA SER A 52 1.14 -4.05 -4.14
C SER A 52 -0.25 -4.68 -4.13
N PHE A 53 -0.71 -5.11 -5.31
CA PHE A 53 -1.99 -5.80 -5.46
C PHE A 53 -1.77 -7.20 -6.03
N TRP A 54 -2.50 -8.18 -5.51
CA TRP A 54 -2.69 -9.45 -6.21
C TRP A 54 -3.73 -9.28 -7.29
N ILE A 55 -3.36 -9.62 -8.53
CA ILE A 55 -4.26 -9.54 -9.69
C ILE A 55 -4.68 -10.96 -10.08
N GLY A 56 -5.98 -11.24 -9.97
CA GLY A 56 -6.56 -12.52 -10.38
C GLY A 56 -7.06 -12.49 -11.82
N ARG A 57 -6.85 -13.58 -12.57
CA ARG A 57 -7.54 -13.77 -13.86
C ARG A 57 -9.03 -13.97 -13.62
N ASN A 58 -9.89 -13.32 -14.40
CA ASN A 58 -11.35 -13.43 -14.26
C ASN A 58 -11.84 -14.89 -14.24
N GLY A 59 -11.34 -15.73 -15.15
CA GLY A 59 -11.70 -17.15 -15.20
C GLY A 59 -11.37 -17.91 -13.91
N LEU A 60 -10.25 -17.60 -13.24
CA LEU A 60 -9.90 -18.21 -11.95
C LEU A 60 -10.90 -17.79 -10.85
N ILE A 61 -11.26 -16.51 -10.83
CA ILE A 61 -12.20 -15.95 -9.84
C ILE A 61 -13.60 -16.54 -10.02
N GLU A 62 -14.06 -16.67 -11.26
CA GLU A 62 -15.41 -17.13 -11.60
C GLU A 62 -15.56 -18.65 -11.47
N GLN A 63 -14.57 -19.41 -11.95
CA GLN A 63 -14.65 -20.88 -11.99
C GLN A 63 -14.17 -21.53 -10.70
N HIS A 64 -13.28 -20.87 -9.96
CA HIS A 64 -12.67 -21.41 -8.73
C HIS A 64 -12.74 -20.42 -7.55
N PRO A 65 -13.92 -19.85 -7.22
CA PRO A 65 -14.04 -18.82 -6.20
C PRO A 65 -13.58 -19.30 -4.81
N GLN A 66 -13.77 -20.57 -4.48
CA GLN A 66 -13.32 -21.12 -3.19
C GLN A 66 -11.79 -21.24 -3.09
N VAL A 67 -11.09 -21.43 -4.22
CA VAL A 67 -9.61 -21.37 -4.24
C VAL A 67 -9.15 -19.96 -3.96
N VAL A 68 -9.82 -18.96 -4.54
CA VAL A 68 -9.54 -17.54 -4.27
C VAL A 68 -9.78 -17.20 -2.80
N VAL A 69 -10.89 -17.65 -2.21
CA VAL A 69 -11.17 -17.45 -0.77
C VAL A 69 -10.11 -18.11 0.11
N ALA A 70 -9.71 -19.35 -0.20
CA ALA A 70 -8.64 -20.04 0.54
C ALA A 70 -7.31 -19.30 0.46
N PHE A 71 -6.94 -18.79 -0.72
CA PHE A 71 -5.75 -17.96 -0.90
C PHE A 71 -5.82 -16.67 -0.06
N LEU A 72 -6.95 -15.96 -0.09
CA LEU A 72 -7.15 -14.73 0.68
C LEU A 72 -7.04 -14.98 2.19
N MET A 73 -7.60 -16.09 2.67
CA MET A 73 -7.49 -16.49 4.08
C MET A 73 -6.03 -16.77 4.45
N ALA A 74 -5.34 -17.60 3.65
CA ALA A 74 -3.94 -17.93 3.87
C ALA A 74 -3.03 -16.68 3.83
N GLN A 75 -3.31 -15.73 2.92
CA GLN A 75 -2.59 -14.47 2.86
C GLN A 75 -2.76 -13.66 4.15
N GLN A 76 -3.98 -13.51 4.66
CA GLN A 76 -4.22 -12.75 5.89
C GLN A 76 -3.59 -13.42 7.11
N GLU A 77 -3.65 -14.76 7.20
CA GLU A 77 -2.97 -15.51 8.26
C GLU A 77 -1.45 -15.34 8.20
N ALA A 78 -0.87 -15.36 6.99
CA ALA A 78 0.55 -15.09 6.78
C ALA A 78 0.91 -13.66 7.22
N VAL A 79 0.10 -12.65 6.87
CA VAL A 79 0.31 -11.28 7.34
C VAL A 79 0.28 -11.22 8.87
N ALA A 80 -0.70 -11.85 9.51
CA ALA A 80 -0.79 -11.86 10.97
C ALA A 80 0.44 -12.53 11.62
N ALA A 81 0.91 -13.65 11.07
CA ALA A 81 2.11 -14.34 11.55
C ALA A 81 3.37 -13.49 11.37
N LEU A 82 3.56 -12.89 10.19
CA LEU A 82 4.73 -12.08 9.88
C LEU A 82 4.76 -10.76 10.65
N THR A 83 3.61 -10.10 10.86
CA THR A 83 3.50 -8.88 11.68
C THR A 83 3.88 -9.14 13.14
N ALA A 84 3.71 -10.37 13.64
CA ALA A 84 4.12 -10.75 15.00
C ALA A 84 5.63 -11.07 15.13
N MET A 85 6.36 -11.18 14.02
CA MET A 85 7.79 -11.46 14.01
C MET A 85 8.63 -10.19 14.15
N ASP A 86 9.91 -10.35 14.52
CA ASP A 86 10.89 -9.29 14.34
C ASP A 86 11.02 -8.93 12.85
N ALA A 87 11.02 -7.64 12.53
CA ALA A 87 11.06 -7.14 11.16
C ALA A 87 12.34 -7.57 10.41
N GLY A 88 13.47 -7.70 11.11
CA GLY A 88 14.71 -8.23 10.54
C GLY A 88 14.55 -9.71 10.17
N ALA A 89 13.94 -10.49 11.05
CA ALA A 89 13.63 -11.90 10.79
C ALA A 89 12.68 -12.09 9.59
N VAL A 90 11.64 -11.25 9.47
CA VAL A 90 10.75 -11.24 8.28
C VAL A 90 11.57 -11.02 7.00
N SER A 91 12.46 -10.02 6.99
CA SER A 91 13.30 -9.76 5.82
C SER A 91 14.23 -10.93 5.50
N GLN A 92 14.74 -11.66 6.50
CA GLN A 92 15.63 -12.79 6.24
C GLN A 92 14.92 -13.98 5.57
N LEU A 93 13.60 -14.08 5.64
CA LEU A 93 12.84 -15.07 4.86
C LEU A 93 12.98 -14.85 3.34
N VAL A 94 13.24 -13.62 2.91
CA VAL A 94 13.34 -13.21 1.50
C VAL A 94 14.74 -12.69 1.13
N LYS A 95 15.76 -13.00 1.94
CA LYS A 95 17.14 -12.52 1.76
C LYS A 95 17.68 -12.79 0.36
N ASP A 96 17.33 -13.92 -0.24
CA ASP A 96 17.80 -14.27 -1.58
C ASP A 96 17.25 -13.38 -2.68
N TYR A 97 16.13 -12.69 -2.45
CA TYR A 97 15.55 -11.73 -3.38
C TYR A 97 16.02 -10.32 -3.08
N TRP A 98 15.93 -9.90 -1.81
CA TRP A 98 16.23 -8.52 -1.43
C TRP A 98 17.74 -8.24 -1.34
N LYS A 99 18.54 -9.27 -1.07
CA LYS A 99 20.00 -9.16 -0.86
C LYS A 99 20.37 -8.10 0.19
N LEU A 100 19.50 -7.89 1.18
CA LEU A 100 19.70 -6.99 2.30
C LEU A 100 20.11 -7.78 3.55
N ASP A 101 20.91 -7.15 4.41
CA ASP A 101 21.08 -7.63 5.78
C ASP A 101 19.81 -7.41 6.61
N ALA A 102 19.75 -8.00 7.80
CA ALA A 102 18.57 -7.93 8.65
C ALA A 102 18.20 -6.50 9.08
N ALA A 103 19.20 -5.64 9.31
CA ALA A 103 18.98 -4.28 9.77
C ALA A 103 18.40 -3.38 8.67
N GLN A 104 18.93 -3.50 7.45
CA GLN A 104 18.43 -2.79 6.27
C GLN A 104 17.05 -3.32 5.87
N GLY A 105 16.89 -4.65 5.88
CA GLY A 105 15.63 -5.31 5.57
C GLY A 105 14.50 -4.96 6.54
N ALA A 106 14.81 -4.83 7.84
CA ALA A 106 13.84 -4.40 8.85
C ALA A 106 13.26 -3.01 8.56
N LYS A 107 14.02 -2.11 7.92
CA LYS A 107 13.50 -0.79 7.51
C LYS A 107 12.43 -0.96 6.43
N VAL A 108 12.71 -1.76 5.40
CA VAL A 108 11.75 -2.06 4.32
C VAL A 108 10.46 -2.67 4.86
N VAL A 109 10.56 -3.63 5.79
CA VAL A 109 9.38 -4.25 6.41
C VAL A 109 8.55 -3.24 7.21
N LYS A 110 9.20 -2.33 7.94
CA LYS A 110 8.49 -1.30 8.74
C LYS A 110 7.85 -0.21 7.89
N ASP A 111 8.42 0.07 6.73
CA ASP A 111 7.93 1.07 5.78
C ASP A 111 6.77 0.54 4.91
N ASP A 112 6.60 -0.79 4.82
CA ASP A 112 5.52 -1.40 4.05
C ASP A 112 4.18 -1.36 4.81
N VAL A 113 3.18 -0.74 4.16
CA VAL A 113 1.84 -0.54 4.71
C VAL A 113 1.13 -1.84 5.10
N LEU A 114 1.49 -2.96 4.45
CA LEU A 114 0.93 -4.27 4.77
C LEU A 114 1.19 -4.62 6.24
N PHE A 115 2.39 -4.35 6.73
CA PHE A 115 2.79 -4.64 8.11
C PHE A 115 2.32 -3.56 9.09
N SER A 116 2.23 -2.29 8.67
CA SER A 116 1.73 -1.22 9.55
C SER A 116 0.23 -1.36 9.84
N ARG A 117 -0.55 -1.85 8.87
CA ARG A 117 -1.97 -2.17 9.04
C ARG A 117 -2.17 -3.56 9.65
N GLY A 118 -1.39 -4.55 9.23
CA GLY A 118 -1.58 -5.94 9.64
C GLY A 118 -2.76 -6.62 8.95
N TRP A 119 -3.18 -6.10 7.78
CA TRP A 119 -4.19 -6.76 6.94
C TRP A 119 -3.94 -6.58 5.45
N ALA A 120 -4.47 -7.52 4.66
CA ALA A 120 -4.36 -7.54 3.19
C ALA A 120 -5.62 -7.04 2.47
N TRP A 121 -6.65 -6.63 3.20
CA TRP A 121 -7.93 -6.16 2.67
C TRP A 121 -7.82 -4.81 1.95
N PRO A 122 -8.14 -4.72 0.65
CA PRO A 122 -8.16 -3.45 -0.07
C PRO A 122 -9.26 -2.52 0.46
N THR A 123 -8.96 -1.23 0.44
CA THR A 123 -9.86 -0.15 0.88
C THR A 123 -10.16 0.85 -0.25
N GLU A 124 -11.15 1.72 -0.03
CA GLU A 124 -11.48 2.84 -0.93
C GLU A 124 -10.23 3.65 -1.32
N ASN A 125 -9.34 3.90 -0.37
CA ASN A 125 -8.15 4.72 -0.62
C ASN A 125 -7.02 3.96 -1.32
N ASP A 126 -7.00 2.63 -1.24
CA ASP A 126 -6.13 1.81 -2.10
C ASP A 126 -6.64 1.84 -3.55
N ALA A 127 -7.96 1.79 -3.76
CA ALA A 127 -8.56 1.98 -5.09
C ALA A 127 -8.33 3.41 -5.62
N ARG A 128 -8.44 4.44 -4.76
CA ARG A 128 -8.10 5.82 -5.12
C ARG A 128 -6.64 5.94 -5.54
N ALA A 129 -5.72 5.22 -4.90
CA ALA A 129 -4.31 5.22 -5.28
C ALA A 129 -4.11 4.73 -6.73
N VAL A 130 -4.88 3.73 -7.18
CA VAL A 130 -4.88 3.26 -8.58
C VAL A 130 -5.35 4.37 -9.52
N LEU A 131 -6.45 5.07 -9.19
CA LEU A 131 -6.97 6.18 -9.98
C LEU A 131 -5.91 7.29 -10.13
N GLU A 132 -5.36 7.77 -9.02
CA GLU A 132 -4.39 8.87 -9.01
C GLU A 132 -3.09 8.47 -9.73
N THR A 133 -2.62 7.23 -9.56
CA THR A 133 -1.49 6.69 -10.31
C THR A 133 -1.76 6.70 -11.82
N SER A 134 -2.98 6.34 -12.24
CA SER A 134 -3.33 6.38 -13.67
C SER A 134 -3.27 7.79 -14.27
N LYS A 135 -3.60 8.83 -13.48
CA LYS A 135 -3.46 10.25 -13.89
C LYS A 135 -1.99 10.60 -14.13
N PHE A 136 -1.10 10.18 -13.24
CA PHE A 136 0.34 10.34 -13.43
C PHE A 136 0.85 9.58 -14.65
N MET A 137 0.42 8.33 -14.85
CA MET A 137 0.82 7.52 -16.01
C MET A 137 0.38 8.15 -17.34
N ALA A 138 -0.84 8.68 -17.39
CA ALA A 138 -1.34 9.39 -18.58
C ALA A 138 -0.59 10.70 -18.83
N GLY A 139 -0.33 11.49 -17.76
CA GLY A 139 0.48 12.71 -17.86
C GLY A 139 1.90 12.45 -18.36
N ASN A 140 2.46 11.27 -18.09
CA ASN A 140 3.76 10.82 -18.58
C ASN A 140 3.69 10.00 -19.88
N LYS A 141 2.52 9.93 -20.53
CA LYS A 141 2.29 9.21 -21.80
C LYS A 141 2.62 7.70 -21.75
N VAL A 142 2.53 7.09 -20.56
CA VAL A 142 2.64 5.62 -20.40
C VAL A 142 1.34 4.93 -20.82
N ILE A 143 0.21 5.62 -20.66
CA ILE A 143 -1.11 5.23 -21.14
C ILE A 143 -1.78 6.44 -21.81
N ASP A 144 -2.74 6.21 -22.70
CA ASP A 144 -3.37 7.30 -23.47
C ASP A 144 -4.23 8.23 -22.62
N LYS A 145 -4.96 7.68 -21.64
CA LYS A 145 -5.89 8.41 -20.78
C LYS A 145 -5.89 7.81 -19.37
N PRO A 146 -6.15 8.62 -18.33
CA PRO A 146 -6.38 8.09 -16.99
C PRO A 146 -7.53 7.10 -16.96
N LEU A 147 -7.53 6.22 -15.96
CA LEU A 147 -8.69 5.38 -15.65
C LEU A 147 -9.83 6.25 -15.13
N GLN A 148 -11.05 5.83 -15.39
CA GLN A 148 -12.25 6.39 -14.76
C GLN A 148 -12.54 5.66 -13.45
N TRP A 149 -13.18 6.35 -12.50
CA TRP A 149 -13.50 5.75 -11.21
C TRP A 149 -14.37 4.50 -11.31
N SER A 150 -15.30 4.47 -12.26
CA SER A 150 -16.10 3.29 -12.57
C SER A 150 -15.25 2.09 -12.98
N GLN A 151 -14.24 2.29 -13.84
CA GLN A 151 -13.32 1.22 -14.26
C GLN A 151 -12.53 0.67 -13.08
N VAL A 152 -12.12 1.54 -12.14
CA VAL A 152 -11.45 1.11 -10.91
C VAL A 152 -12.41 0.29 -10.05
N LYS A 153 -13.61 0.80 -9.74
CA LYS A 153 -14.62 0.06 -8.95
C LYS A 153 -14.97 -1.29 -9.57
N ASP A 154 -15.15 -1.33 -10.89
CA ASP A 154 -15.46 -2.56 -11.63
C ASP A 154 -14.35 -3.61 -11.47
N ALA A 155 -13.08 -3.20 -11.45
CA ALA A 155 -11.95 -4.10 -11.23
C ALA A 155 -11.98 -4.77 -9.85
N PHE A 156 -12.39 -4.03 -8.80
CA PHE A 156 -12.51 -4.57 -7.45
C PHE A 156 -13.81 -5.36 -7.22
N SER A 157 -14.87 -5.03 -7.95
CA SER A 157 -16.22 -5.58 -7.78
C SER A 157 -16.26 -7.11 -7.79
N ARG A 158 -15.49 -7.72 -8.70
CA ARG A 158 -15.51 -9.17 -8.94
C ARG A 158 -15.01 -9.98 -7.76
N THR A 159 -14.07 -9.42 -6.99
CA THR A 159 -13.49 -10.07 -5.81
C THR A 159 -14.09 -9.60 -4.50
N ALA A 160 -14.84 -8.49 -4.48
CA ALA A 160 -15.37 -7.92 -3.24
C ALA A 160 -16.18 -8.91 -2.38
N PRO A 161 -17.10 -9.73 -2.94
CA PRO A 161 -17.83 -10.73 -2.15
C PRO A 161 -16.92 -11.84 -1.57
N LEU A 162 -15.88 -12.24 -2.32
CA LEU A 162 -14.94 -13.28 -1.88
C LEU A 162 -14.02 -12.77 -0.76
N ILE A 163 -13.59 -11.52 -0.87
CA ILE A 163 -12.80 -10.85 0.18
C ILE A 163 -13.62 -10.71 1.46
N ARG A 164 -14.89 -10.31 1.35
CA ARG A 164 -15.82 -10.29 2.50
C ARG A 164 -15.93 -11.66 3.15
N GLN A 165 -16.14 -12.70 2.34
CA GLN A 165 -16.26 -14.07 2.82
C GLN A 165 -14.99 -14.53 3.57
N ALA A 166 -13.80 -14.24 3.04
CA ALA A 166 -12.54 -14.57 3.70
C ALA A 166 -12.39 -13.84 5.05
N TYR A 167 -12.68 -12.53 5.08
CA TYR A 167 -12.65 -11.73 6.29
C TYR A 167 -13.61 -12.26 7.37
N GLU A 168 -14.85 -12.58 7.00
CA GLU A 168 -15.86 -13.12 7.92
C GLU A 168 -15.45 -14.51 8.46
N ARG A 169 -14.91 -15.40 7.61
CA ARG A 169 -14.42 -16.72 8.02
C ARG A 169 -13.23 -16.66 8.97
N LEU A 170 -12.41 -15.62 8.89
CA LEU A 170 -11.31 -15.35 9.82
C LEU A 170 -11.76 -14.63 11.10
N GLY A 171 -13.07 -14.56 11.35
CA GLY A 171 -13.63 -13.99 12.57
C GLY A 171 -13.71 -12.46 12.55
N SER A 172 -13.71 -11.84 11.37
CA SER A 172 -13.90 -10.39 11.20
C SER A 172 -12.86 -9.54 11.95
N LYS A 173 -11.58 -9.93 11.85
CA LYS A 173 -10.44 -9.14 12.33
C LYS A 173 -9.72 -8.49 11.15
N GLN A 174 -9.33 -7.21 11.18
CA GLN A 174 -9.48 -6.22 12.25
C GLN A 174 -10.89 -5.61 12.34
N SER A 175 -11.19 -4.91 13.44
CA SER A 175 -12.51 -4.30 13.63
C SER A 175 -12.85 -3.26 12.53
N PRO A 176 -14.14 -3.03 12.24
CA PRO A 176 -14.56 -2.04 11.25
C PRO A 176 -14.00 -0.62 11.47
N SER A 177 -13.72 -0.24 12.72
CA SER A 177 -13.15 1.07 13.05
C SER A 177 -11.71 1.23 12.56
N GLU A 178 -10.92 0.15 12.49
CA GLU A 178 -9.53 0.23 12.04
C GLU A 178 -9.41 0.72 10.60
N PHE A 179 -10.36 0.34 9.74
CA PHE A 179 -10.41 0.78 8.33
C PHE A 179 -10.68 2.28 8.16
N ASN A 180 -11.20 2.96 9.19
CA ASN A 180 -11.59 4.38 9.10
C ASN A 180 -10.73 5.29 9.98
N ARG A 181 -9.66 4.77 10.59
CA ARG A 181 -8.74 5.56 11.39
C ARG A 181 -8.05 6.63 10.55
N THR A 182 -7.94 7.81 11.13
CA THR A 182 -7.30 9.00 10.53
C THR A 182 -6.13 9.52 11.36
N ASP A 183 -5.90 8.92 12.53
CA ASP A 183 -4.80 9.18 13.46
C ASP A 183 -3.53 8.37 13.12
N VAL A 184 -3.39 7.96 11.86
CA VAL A 184 -2.37 7.03 11.37
C VAL A 184 -1.70 7.62 10.13
N ALA A 185 -0.43 7.26 9.92
CA ALA A 185 0.37 7.80 8.82
C ALA A 185 0.13 7.08 7.48
N ASP A 186 -1.08 6.52 7.29
CA ASP A 186 -1.44 5.73 6.11
C ASP A 186 -2.89 6.00 5.67
N LEU A 187 -3.14 5.83 4.38
CA LEU A 187 -4.40 6.13 3.72
C LEU A 187 -5.43 5.03 3.88
N ARG A 188 -6.24 5.10 4.93
CA ARG A 188 -7.30 4.12 5.19
C ARG A 188 -8.62 4.53 4.59
N GLY A 189 -9.53 3.58 4.41
CA GLY A 189 -10.88 3.87 3.95
C GLY A 189 -11.76 2.63 4.09
N ARG A 190 -13.03 2.77 3.70
CA ARG A 190 -13.98 1.67 3.75
C ARG A 190 -13.44 0.45 3.00
N PRO A 191 -13.57 -0.76 3.57
CA PRO A 191 -13.08 -1.97 2.91
C PRO A 191 -13.87 -2.24 1.61
N VAL A 192 -13.28 -3.02 0.72
CA VAL A 192 -13.81 -3.29 -0.63
C VAL A 192 -15.22 -3.88 -0.67
N TRP A 193 -15.65 -4.57 0.39
CA TRP A 193 -17.02 -5.09 0.46
C TRP A 193 -18.07 -4.05 0.86
N GLU A 194 -17.67 -2.81 1.17
CA GLU A 194 -18.54 -1.64 1.34
C GLU A 194 -18.42 -0.66 0.15
N MET A 195 -18.10 -1.17 -1.05
CA MET A 195 -17.86 -0.34 -2.23
C MET A 195 -19.10 0.44 -2.70
N ASP A 196 -20.29 0.03 -2.30
CA ASP A 196 -21.54 0.79 -2.46
C ASP A 196 -21.53 2.11 -1.68
N LYS A 197 -20.73 2.21 -0.62
CA LYS A 197 -20.56 3.39 0.24
C LYS A 197 -19.32 4.22 -0.09
N TRP A 198 -18.54 3.82 -1.10
CA TRP A 198 -17.37 4.58 -1.53
C TRP A 198 -17.80 5.89 -2.19
N SER A 199 -17.05 6.96 -1.93
CA SER A 199 -17.35 8.26 -2.54
C SER A 199 -17.10 8.20 -4.05
N ASP A 200 -17.88 8.95 -4.83
CA ASP A 200 -17.55 9.17 -6.23
C ASP A 200 -16.28 10.01 -6.36
N ARG A 201 -15.50 9.73 -7.41
CA ARG A 201 -14.21 10.36 -7.69
C ARG A 201 -14.12 10.76 -9.16
N SER A 202 -13.38 11.84 -9.40
CA SER A 202 -13.04 12.38 -10.73
C SER A 202 -11.54 12.50 -10.90
#